data_AF-A0A965NWT7-F1
#
_entry.id   AF-A0A965NWT7-F1
#
_cell.length_a   1.000
_cell.length_b   1.000
_cell.length_c   1.000
_cell.angle_alpha   90.00
_cell.angle_beta   90.00
_cell.angle_gamma   90.00
#
_symmetry.space_group_name_H-M   'P 1'
#
loop_
_entity.id
_entity.type
_entity.pdbx_description
1 polymer ?
#
loop_
_entity_poly.entity_id
_entity_poly.type
_entity_poly.pdbx_seq_one_letter_code
_entity_poly.pdbx_strand_id
1 'polypeptide(L)'
;MGESVRGHPDSDAQSGLNHRSEFPKYVATADIIWIAAFLCVVIINIWFGVHNYGEAKKVAEIKANAERLLHWVSEKGPLREKGQEVLSGCNDPKGLWQDCLAALIIPGGPFESFKNHLEPQGQIFSDSCDRGDLKTLGSIVIERGTAKPLDPSSMTYSKMPASQDLSGRLPLKIFICGRSFHPMNVGEAIF
;
A
#
# COMPACT_ATOMS: atom_id res chain seq x y z
N MET A 1 -76.80 28.52 70.52
CA MET A 1 -75.89 27.36 70.40
C MET A 1 -75.06 27.64 69.15
N GLY A 2 -73.95 28.36 69.24
CA GLY A 2 -72.67 27.96 69.86
C GLY A 2 -71.75 27.60 68.68
N GLU A 3 -70.52 28.06 68.52
CA GLU A 3 -69.62 28.86 69.35
C GLU A 3 -68.49 29.37 68.43
N SER A 4 -67.82 30.44 68.83
CA SER A 4 -66.69 31.09 68.15
C SER A 4 -65.39 30.77 68.88
N VAL A 5 -64.32 30.34 68.18
CA VAL A 5 -62.91 30.50 68.61
C VAL A 5 -62.03 30.53 67.34
N ARG A 6 -61.38 31.66 66.96
CA ARG A 6 -59.96 32.03 67.21
C ARG A 6 -58.99 30.85 66.94
N GLY A 7 -57.93 30.91 66.14
CA GLY A 7 -57.00 32.00 65.86
C GLY A 7 -55.58 31.54 66.24
N HIS A 8 -54.65 31.72 65.29
CA HIS A 8 -53.18 31.77 65.37
C HIS A 8 -52.32 30.57 64.88
N PRO A 9 -51.24 30.87 64.11
CA PRO A 9 -50.27 29.92 63.58
C PRO A 9 -49.12 29.70 64.56
N ASP A 10 -48.40 28.58 64.44
CA ASP A 10 -46.94 28.53 64.34
C ASP A 10 -46.41 27.11 64.54
N SER A 11 -45.37 26.83 63.77
CA SER A 11 -44.18 26.07 64.17
C SER A 11 -44.36 24.65 64.70
N ASP A 12 -43.99 23.70 63.87
CA ASP A 12 -43.11 22.55 64.19
C ASP A 12 -43.09 21.68 62.93
N ALA A 13 -42.02 21.12 62.42
CA ALA A 13 -40.61 21.18 62.65
C ALA A 13 -40.07 20.34 61.47
N GLN A 14 -38.93 20.75 60.93
CA GLN A 14 -37.97 19.93 60.18
C GLN A 14 -38.43 18.50 59.80
N SER A 15 -38.79 18.30 58.53
CA SER A 15 -38.46 17.05 57.85
C SER A 15 -37.61 17.37 56.63
N GLY A 16 -36.51 18.08 56.90
CA GLY A 16 -35.34 18.00 56.05
C GLY A 16 -34.71 16.61 56.24
N LEU A 17 -34.14 16.09 55.15
CA LEU A 17 -33.20 14.97 55.11
C LEU A 17 -33.81 13.57 55.22
N ASN A 18 -34.53 13.15 54.19
CA ASN A 18 -34.43 11.75 53.74
C ASN A 18 -34.53 11.65 52.21
N HIS A 19 -33.89 12.56 51.48
CA HIS A 19 -33.39 12.20 50.15
C HIS A 19 -32.11 11.37 50.39
N ARG A 20 -32.29 10.13 50.84
CA ARG A 20 -31.23 9.13 50.72
C ARG A 20 -31.03 9.00 49.23
N SER A 21 -30.01 9.67 48.70
CA SER A 21 -29.48 9.36 47.38
C SER A 21 -28.94 7.93 47.48
N GLU A 22 -29.85 6.95 47.36
CA GLU A 22 -29.49 5.60 47.02
C GLU A 22 -28.94 5.68 45.61
N PHE A 23 -27.63 6.00 45.52
CA PHE A 23 -26.86 5.73 44.32
C PHE A 23 -27.18 4.28 43.95
N PRO A 24 -27.73 4.01 42.75
CA PRO A 24 -28.03 2.64 42.35
C PRO A 24 -26.72 1.86 42.44
N LYS A 25 -26.61 1.06 43.49
CA LYS A 25 -25.59 0.03 43.63
C LYS A 25 -25.92 -0.97 42.53
N TYR A 26 -24.90 -1.43 41.82
CA TYR A 26 -24.98 -2.32 40.65
C TYR A 26 -25.20 -1.60 39.32
N VAL A 27 -24.09 -1.38 38.61
CA VAL A 27 -24.09 -1.46 37.14
C VAL A 27 -24.76 -2.78 36.78
N ALA A 28 -25.77 -2.79 35.90
CA ALA A 28 -26.46 -4.02 35.59
C ALA A 28 -25.47 -5.01 34.95
N THR A 29 -25.60 -6.30 35.21
CA THR A 29 -24.76 -7.33 34.55
C THR A 29 -24.79 -7.18 33.03
N ALA A 30 -25.93 -6.75 32.48
CA ALA A 30 -26.09 -6.40 31.07
C ALA A 30 -25.18 -5.26 30.61
N ASP A 31 -25.02 -4.20 31.43
CA ASP A 31 -24.13 -3.08 31.13
C ASP A 31 -22.66 -3.54 31.12
N ILE A 32 -22.27 -4.41 32.06
CA ILE A 32 -20.91 -4.97 32.11
C ILE A 32 -20.63 -5.81 30.86
N ILE A 33 -21.58 -6.67 30.45
CA ILE A 33 -21.46 -7.48 29.23
C ILE A 33 -21.35 -6.58 28.00
N TRP A 34 -22.19 -5.54 27.91
CA TRP A 34 -22.18 -4.62 26.78
C TRP A 34 -20.86 -3.84 26.68
N ILE A 35 -20.36 -3.31 27.81
CA ILE A 35 -19.08 -2.60 27.87
C ILE A 35 -17.93 -3.55 27.49
N ALA A 36 -17.94 -4.78 28.00
CA ALA A 36 -16.94 -5.78 27.64
C ALA A 36 -16.96 -6.10 26.14
N ALA A 37 -18.16 -6.30 25.56
CA ALA A 37 -18.32 -6.52 24.13
C ALA A 37 -17.83 -5.33 23.30
N PHE A 38 -18.15 -4.10 23.72
CA PHE A 38 -17.69 -2.88 23.06
C PHE A 38 -16.16 -2.77 23.09
N LEU A 39 -15.53 -2.99 24.25
CA LEU A 39 -14.07 -2.98 24.37
C LEU A 39 -13.41 -4.05 23.50
N CYS A 40 -13.96 -5.25 23.44
CA CYS A 40 -13.48 -6.30 22.54
C CYS A 40 -13.53 -5.85 21.07
N VAL A 41 -14.63 -5.24 20.64
CA VAL A 41 -14.77 -4.71 19.27
C VAL A 41 -13.74 -3.60 19.00
N VAL A 42 -13.52 -2.69 19.94
CA VAL A 42 -12.51 -1.61 19.79
C VAL A 42 -11.11 -2.20 19.64
N ILE A 43 -10.73 -3.17 20.49
CA ILE A 43 -9.42 -3.82 20.43
C ILE A 43 -9.21 -4.53 19.08
N ILE A 44 -10.22 -5.28 18.61
CA ILE A 44 -10.16 -5.97 17.31
C ILE A 44 -9.98 -4.97 16.16
N ASN A 45 -10.71 -3.85 16.17
CA ASN A 45 -10.59 -2.83 15.13
C ASN A 45 -9.21 -2.15 15.14
N ILE A 46 -8.66 -1.82 16.32
CA ILE A 46 -7.31 -1.26 16.44
C ILE A 46 -6.29 -2.25 15.87
N TRP A 47 -6.38 -3.52 16.25
CA TRP A 47 -5.49 -4.57 15.75
C TRP A 47 -5.58 -4.71 14.22
N PHE A 48 -6.79 -4.74 13.66
CA PHE A 48 -7.02 -4.80 12.21
C PHE A 48 -6.46 -3.57 11.49
N GLY A 49 -6.62 -2.38 12.08
CA GLY A 49 -6.07 -1.14 11.56
C GLY A 49 -4.53 -1.16 11.51
N VAL A 50 -3.87 -1.60 12.59
CA VAL A 50 -2.40 -1.72 12.64
C VAL A 50 -1.90 -2.73 11.61
N HIS A 51 -2.57 -3.88 11.48
CA HIS A 51 -2.20 -4.90 10.49
C HIS A 51 -2.31 -4.36 9.06
N ASN A 52 -3.46 -3.76 8.70
CA ASN A 52 -3.67 -3.19 7.38
C ASN A 52 -2.69 -2.05 7.06
N TYR A 53 -2.33 -1.24 8.07
CA TYR A 53 -1.37 -0.17 7.89
C TYR A 53 0.04 -0.68 7.59
N GLY A 54 0.51 -1.71 8.30
CA GLY A 54 1.80 -2.36 8.01
C GLY A 54 1.82 -2.94 6.61
N GLU A 55 0.72 -3.55 6.19
CA GLU A 55 0.57 -4.11 4.86
C GLU A 55 0.47 -3.06 3.74
N ALA A 56 -0.11 -1.90 4.02
CA ALA A 56 -0.14 -0.77 3.09
C ALA A 56 1.25 -0.13 2.92
N LYS A 57 2.05 -0.05 3.98
CA LYS A 57 3.42 0.47 3.92
C LYS A 57 4.31 -0.33 2.96
N LYS A 58 4.25 -1.66 3.02
CA LYS A 58 5.00 -2.54 2.11
C LYS A 58 4.68 -2.25 0.65
N VAL A 59 3.40 -2.05 0.30
CA VAL A 59 2.98 -1.69 -1.06
C VAL A 59 3.54 -0.32 -1.45
N ALA A 60 3.48 0.66 -0.54
CA ALA A 60 4.00 2.00 -0.79
C ALA A 60 5.52 2.01 -1.05
N GLU A 61 6.30 1.22 -0.31
CA GLU A 61 7.75 1.10 -0.50
C GLU A 61 8.09 0.46 -1.86
N ILE A 62 7.39 -0.60 -2.25
CA ILE A 62 7.59 -1.21 -3.57
C ILE A 62 7.20 -0.23 -4.68
N LYS A 63 6.11 0.53 -4.51
CA LYS A 63 5.70 1.61 -5.41
C LYS A 63 6.79 2.66 -5.58
N ALA A 64 7.36 3.13 -4.47
CA ALA A 64 8.45 4.08 -4.49
C ALA A 64 9.70 3.52 -5.22
N ASN A 65 10.01 2.23 -5.06
CA ASN A 65 11.11 1.59 -5.80
C ASN A 65 10.84 1.56 -7.31
N ALA A 66 9.63 1.19 -7.74
CA ALA A 66 9.27 1.20 -9.15
C ALA A 66 9.24 2.63 -9.74
N GLU A 67 8.82 3.63 -8.96
CA GLU A 67 8.88 5.04 -9.36
C GLU A 67 10.33 5.53 -9.54
N ARG A 68 11.25 5.11 -8.65
CA ARG A 68 12.69 5.38 -8.81
C ARG A 68 13.26 4.73 -10.06
N LEU A 69 12.85 3.49 -10.35
CA LEU A 69 13.24 2.82 -11.59
C LEU A 69 12.72 3.58 -12.81
N LEU A 70 11.43 3.98 -12.81
CA LEU A 70 10.84 4.76 -13.89
C LEU A 70 11.57 6.08 -14.11
N HIS A 71 11.93 6.78 -13.03
CA HIS A 71 12.71 8.01 -13.11
C HIS A 71 14.09 7.76 -13.73
N TRP A 72 14.79 6.72 -13.26
CA TRP A 72 16.09 6.35 -13.80
C TRP A 72 16.02 5.98 -15.29
N VAL A 73 15.02 5.21 -15.70
CA VAL A 73 14.79 4.86 -17.11
C VAL A 73 14.57 6.13 -17.93
N SER A 74 13.73 7.04 -17.44
CA SER A 74 13.41 8.30 -18.13
C SER A 74 14.62 9.24 -18.24
N GLU A 75 15.51 9.22 -17.25
CA GLU A 75 16.72 10.03 -17.24
C GLU A 75 17.83 9.42 -18.10
N LYS A 76 18.03 8.11 -18.01
CA LYS A 76 19.13 7.40 -18.67
C LYS A 76 18.82 7.01 -20.11
N GLY A 77 17.57 6.78 -20.47
CA GLY A 77 17.17 6.45 -21.84
C GLY A 77 17.69 7.46 -22.88
N PRO A 78 17.44 8.77 -22.72
CA PRO A 78 17.96 9.79 -23.64
C PRO A 78 19.49 9.88 -23.67
N LEU A 79 20.19 9.51 -22.60
CA LEU A 79 21.66 9.50 -22.57
C LEU A 79 22.21 8.31 -23.34
N ARG A 80 21.59 7.13 -23.18
CA ARG A 80 21.89 5.92 -23.93
C ARG A 80 21.65 6.12 -25.43
N GLU A 81 20.54 6.77 -25.80
CA GLU A 81 20.27 7.14 -27.20
C GLU A 81 21.37 8.02 -27.81
N LYS A 82 22.00 8.87 -27.01
CA LYS A 82 23.13 9.71 -27.42
C LYS A 82 24.47 8.97 -27.39
N GLY A 83 24.48 7.67 -27.09
CA GLY A 83 25.68 6.84 -26.99
C GLY A 83 26.51 7.10 -25.73
N GLN A 84 25.93 7.74 -24.70
CA GLN A 84 26.62 7.92 -23.43
C GLN A 84 26.52 6.66 -22.57
N GLU A 85 27.59 6.38 -21.84
CA GLU A 85 27.64 5.26 -20.92
C GLU A 85 26.73 5.51 -19.71
N VAL A 86 25.65 4.73 -19.57
CA VAL A 86 24.72 4.84 -18.43
C VAL A 86 24.99 3.82 -17.34
N LEU A 87 25.22 2.55 -17.74
CA LEU A 87 25.57 1.44 -16.86
C LEU A 87 26.19 0.33 -17.69
N SER A 88 27.30 -0.26 -17.26
CA SER A 88 28.10 -1.22 -18.04
C SER A 88 27.28 -2.36 -18.65
N GLY A 89 26.24 -2.87 -17.98
CA GLY A 89 25.33 -3.91 -18.49
C GLY A 89 24.21 -3.43 -19.41
N CYS A 90 24.03 -2.12 -19.59
CA CYS A 90 22.91 -1.52 -20.33
C CYS A 90 23.34 -0.74 -21.59
N ASN A 91 24.65 -0.70 -21.89
CA ASN A 91 25.17 0.11 -22.98
C ASN A 91 25.43 -0.67 -24.27
N ASP A 92 25.68 -1.98 -24.20
CA ASP A 92 25.89 -2.80 -25.38
C ASP A 92 24.56 -2.97 -26.15
N PRO A 93 24.43 -2.47 -27.39
CA PRO A 93 23.21 -2.65 -28.18
C PRO A 93 22.85 -4.11 -28.46
N LYS A 94 23.85 -5.01 -28.42
CA LYS A 94 23.65 -6.46 -28.55
C LYS A 94 23.48 -7.16 -27.20
N GLY A 95 23.67 -6.43 -26.10
CA GLY A 95 23.42 -6.91 -24.75
C GLY A 95 21.93 -7.18 -24.53
N LEU A 96 21.62 -8.13 -23.65
CA LEU A 96 20.25 -8.48 -23.33
C LEU A 96 19.69 -7.53 -22.28
N TRP A 97 18.41 -7.21 -22.41
CA TRP A 97 17.68 -6.44 -21.41
C TRP A 97 17.77 -7.05 -20.00
N GLN A 98 17.75 -8.38 -19.91
CA GLN A 98 17.87 -9.10 -18.64
C GLN A 98 19.23 -8.88 -17.96
N ASP A 99 20.31 -8.77 -18.74
CA ASP A 99 21.65 -8.48 -18.21
C ASP A 99 21.72 -7.04 -17.67
N CYS A 100 21.06 -6.11 -18.36
CA CYS A 100 20.88 -4.74 -17.88
C CYS A 100 20.11 -4.69 -16.56
N LEU A 101 19.00 -5.43 -16.44
CA LEU A 101 18.26 -5.53 -15.18
C LEU A 101 19.08 -6.15 -14.06
N ALA A 102 19.87 -7.18 -14.35
CA ALA A 102 20.77 -7.78 -13.35
C ALA A 102 21.83 -6.78 -12.88
N ALA A 103 22.39 -5.98 -13.79
CA ALA A 103 23.36 -4.94 -13.46
C ALA A 103 22.79 -3.82 -12.57
N LEU A 104 21.48 -3.60 -12.60
CA LEU A 104 20.83 -2.59 -11.76
C LEU A 104 20.80 -2.95 -10.27
N ILE A 105 20.69 -4.24 -9.95
CA ILE A 105 20.48 -4.75 -8.58
C ILE A 105 21.70 -5.49 -8.01
N ILE A 106 22.80 -5.57 -8.77
CA ILE A 106 24.07 -6.12 -8.29
C ILE A 106 24.62 -5.27 -7.14
N PRO A 107 25.46 -5.81 -6.23
CA PRO A 107 26.15 -4.99 -5.24
C PRO A 107 26.92 -3.82 -5.87
N GLY A 108 26.68 -2.60 -5.38
CA GLY A 108 27.18 -1.35 -5.96
C GLY A 108 26.36 -0.80 -7.14
N GLY A 109 25.30 -1.48 -7.55
CA GLY A 109 24.35 -1.01 -8.56
C GLY A 109 23.39 0.07 -8.02
N PRO A 110 22.72 0.84 -8.90
CA PRO A 110 21.82 1.93 -8.48
C PRO A 110 20.66 1.48 -7.58
N PHE A 111 20.29 0.20 -7.67
CA PHE A 111 19.12 -0.37 -7.00
C PHE A 111 19.46 -1.60 -6.16
N GLU A 112 20.70 -1.74 -5.68
CA GLU A 112 21.11 -2.80 -4.75
C GLU A 112 20.15 -2.92 -3.53
N SER A 113 19.62 -1.78 -3.06
CA SER A 113 18.72 -1.75 -1.92
C SER A 113 17.28 -2.18 -2.22
N PHE A 114 16.93 -2.46 -3.48
CA PHE A 114 15.57 -2.86 -3.83
C PHE A 114 15.25 -4.23 -3.24
N LYS A 115 14.09 -4.32 -2.59
CA LYS A 115 13.61 -5.54 -1.96
C LYS A 115 12.12 -5.68 -2.20
N ASN A 116 11.68 -6.93 -2.31
CA ASN A 116 10.26 -7.26 -2.36
C ASN A 116 9.74 -7.38 -0.92
N HIS A 117 8.98 -6.37 -0.48
CA HIS A 117 8.44 -6.31 0.87
C HIS A 117 7.13 -7.10 1.04
N LEU A 118 6.47 -7.49 -0.06
CA LEU A 118 5.23 -8.27 -0.03
C LEU A 118 5.52 -9.77 0.01
N GLU A 119 6.52 -10.22 -0.73
CA GLU A 119 7.01 -11.59 -0.73
C GLU A 119 8.54 -11.58 -0.53
N PRO A 120 9.03 -11.73 0.71
CA PRO A 120 10.46 -11.65 1.01
C PRO A 120 11.33 -12.69 0.30
N GLN A 121 10.75 -13.82 -0.11
CA GLN A 121 11.43 -14.84 -0.94
C GLN A 121 11.14 -14.67 -2.44
N GLY A 122 10.38 -13.64 -2.80
CA GLY A 122 9.95 -13.33 -4.14
C GLY A 122 11.03 -12.65 -4.96
N GLN A 123 10.74 -12.50 -6.25
CA GLN A 123 11.65 -11.84 -7.17
C GLN A 123 11.47 -10.31 -7.08
N ILE A 124 12.55 -9.55 -7.31
CA ILE A 124 12.47 -8.08 -7.45
C ILE A 124 11.84 -7.74 -8.80
N PHE A 125 12.32 -8.39 -9.86
CA PHE A 125 11.77 -8.29 -11.21
C PHE A 125 11.09 -9.58 -11.60
N SER A 126 9.95 -9.49 -12.28
CA SER A 126 9.27 -10.63 -12.89
C SER A 126 8.87 -10.27 -14.32
N ASP A 127 8.78 -11.28 -15.17
CA ASP A 127 8.29 -11.14 -16.54
C ASP A 127 6.78 -10.87 -16.61
N SER A 128 6.03 -11.30 -15.58
CA SER A 128 4.57 -11.19 -15.53
C SER A 128 4.06 -11.25 -14.09
N CYS A 129 2.86 -10.70 -13.88
CA CYS A 129 2.13 -10.84 -12.62
C CYS A 129 1.21 -12.06 -12.70
N ASP A 130 1.68 -13.22 -12.22
CA ASP A 130 1.02 -14.51 -12.39
C ASP A 130 0.46 -15.04 -11.06
N ARG A 131 -0.84 -15.31 -11.02
CA ARG A 131 -1.52 -15.92 -9.86
C ARG A 131 -1.05 -17.34 -9.56
N GLY A 132 -0.56 -18.05 -10.58
CA GLY A 132 0.00 -19.40 -10.44
C GLY A 132 1.37 -19.41 -9.77
N ASP A 133 2.10 -18.29 -9.82
CA ASP A 133 3.42 -18.15 -9.19
C ASP A 133 3.42 -17.07 -8.11
N LEU A 134 3.32 -17.51 -6.87
CA LEU A 134 3.33 -16.65 -5.68
C LEU A 134 4.60 -15.80 -5.58
N LYS A 135 5.72 -16.20 -6.20
CA LYS A 135 6.98 -15.43 -6.18
C LYS A 135 6.90 -14.12 -6.96
N THR A 136 5.89 -13.99 -7.82
CA THR A 136 5.66 -12.76 -8.60
C THR A 136 4.94 -11.69 -7.78
N LEU A 137 4.33 -12.04 -6.64
CA LEU A 137 3.67 -11.07 -5.77
C LEU A 137 4.66 -10.01 -5.28
N GLY A 138 4.35 -8.73 -5.52
CA GLY A 138 5.20 -7.60 -5.15
C GLY A 138 6.39 -7.35 -6.05
N SER A 139 6.57 -8.14 -7.11
CA SER A 139 7.62 -7.89 -8.11
C SER A 139 7.28 -6.68 -8.99
N ILE A 140 8.32 -6.03 -9.49
CA ILE A 140 8.25 -5.03 -10.53
C ILE A 140 8.23 -5.76 -11.88
N VAL A 141 7.24 -5.47 -12.70
CA VAL A 141 7.08 -6.05 -14.03
C VAL A 141 7.29 -4.96 -15.07
N ILE A 142 8.06 -5.30 -16.10
CA ILE A 142 8.42 -4.39 -17.19
C ILE A 142 7.97 -5.02 -18.51
N GLU A 143 7.00 -4.37 -19.15
CA GLU A 143 6.48 -4.78 -20.46
C GLU A 143 7.10 -3.93 -21.57
N ARG A 144 7.30 -4.54 -22.73
CA ARG A 144 7.76 -3.85 -23.93
C ARG A 144 6.55 -3.27 -24.66
N GLY A 145 6.63 -2.00 -25.00
CA GLY A 145 5.71 -1.34 -25.92
C GLY A 145 6.11 -1.59 -27.37
N THR A 146 5.14 -1.97 -28.18
CA THR A 146 5.25 -2.09 -29.64
C THR A 146 4.18 -1.23 -30.29
N ALA A 147 4.55 -0.49 -31.34
CA ALA A 147 3.60 0.35 -32.07
C ALA A 147 2.53 -0.54 -32.72
N LYS A 148 1.25 -0.13 -32.65
CA LYS A 148 0.17 -0.88 -33.29
C LYS A 148 0.32 -0.81 -34.81
N PRO A 149 0.10 -1.92 -35.54
CA PRO A 149 0.24 -1.95 -37.00
C PRO A 149 -0.63 -0.92 -37.75
N LEU A 150 -1.81 -0.60 -37.20
CA LEU A 150 -2.80 0.30 -37.82
C LEU A 150 -2.72 1.74 -37.29
N ASP A 151 -2.06 1.94 -36.15
CA ASP A 151 -1.94 3.26 -35.51
C ASP A 151 -0.57 3.36 -34.83
N PRO A 152 0.44 3.92 -35.51
CA PRO A 152 1.79 4.03 -34.98
C PRO A 152 1.90 5.01 -33.80
N SER A 153 0.85 5.80 -33.52
CA SER A 153 0.80 6.68 -32.34
C SER A 153 0.35 5.95 -31.08
N SER A 154 -0.19 4.73 -31.21
CA SER A 154 -0.66 3.92 -30.10
C SER A 154 0.26 2.71 -29.86
N MET A 155 0.61 2.49 -28.60
CA MET A 155 1.43 1.34 -28.18
C MET A 155 0.54 0.19 -27.69
N THR A 156 1.01 -1.04 -27.92
CA THR A 156 0.54 -2.26 -27.26
C THR A 156 1.68 -2.79 -26.40
N TYR A 157 1.39 -3.09 -25.14
CA TYR A 157 2.36 -3.60 -24.18
C TYR A 157 2.22 -5.11 -24.02
N SER A 158 3.34 -5.81 -24.04
CA SER A 158 3.42 -7.25 -23.84
C SER A 158 4.67 -7.65 -23.07
N LYS A 159 4.68 -8.90 -22.60
CA LYS A 159 5.82 -9.49 -21.89
C LYS A 159 7.12 -9.28 -22.69
N MET A 160 8.16 -8.84 -21.98
CA MET A 160 9.51 -8.69 -22.53
C MET A 160 10.02 -10.05 -23.01
N PRO A 161 10.45 -10.19 -24.28
CA PRO A 161 11.07 -11.44 -24.72
C PRO A 161 12.45 -11.59 -24.04
N ALA A 162 12.83 -12.82 -23.69
CA ALA A 162 14.13 -13.09 -23.06
C ALA A 162 15.32 -12.74 -23.96
N SER A 163 15.11 -12.79 -25.29
CA SER A 163 16.08 -12.39 -26.31
C SER A 163 16.00 -10.90 -26.67
N GLN A 164 15.33 -10.08 -25.85
CA GLN A 164 15.26 -8.64 -26.10
C GLN A 164 16.66 -8.05 -25.99
N ASP A 165 17.19 -7.60 -27.12
CA ASP A 165 18.41 -6.80 -27.14
C ASP A 165 18.13 -5.33 -26.77
N LEU A 166 19.20 -4.60 -26.53
CA LEU A 166 19.15 -3.16 -26.26
C LEU A 166 19.25 -2.34 -27.55
N SER A 167 18.95 -2.92 -28.71
CA SER A 167 19.07 -2.20 -29.98
C SER A 167 17.90 -1.22 -30.16
N GLY A 168 18.23 0.04 -30.39
CA GLY A 168 17.23 1.10 -30.61
C GLY A 168 16.40 1.46 -29.37
N ARG A 169 15.29 2.16 -29.59
CA ARG A 169 14.41 2.66 -28.53
C ARG A 169 13.52 1.55 -27.97
N LEU A 170 13.45 1.48 -26.65
CA LEU A 170 12.62 0.53 -25.92
C LEU A 170 11.52 1.29 -25.17
N PRO A 171 10.30 1.41 -25.72
CA PRO A 171 9.16 1.85 -24.94
C PRO A 171 8.89 0.80 -23.85
N LEU A 172 8.87 1.21 -22.59
CA LEU A 172 8.68 0.35 -21.44
C LEU A 172 7.44 0.79 -20.67
N LYS A 173 6.65 -0.18 -20.22
CA LYS A 173 5.60 0.04 -19.22
C LYS A 173 6.00 -0.66 -17.94
N ILE A 174 6.05 0.10 -16.86
CA ILE A 174 6.48 -0.37 -15.55
C ILE A 174 5.26 -0.40 -14.64
N PHE A 175 5.03 -1.55 -14.02
CA PHE A 175 3.99 -1.73 -13.02
C PHE A 175 4.43 -2.71 -11.95
N ILE A 176 3.67 -2.77 -10.86
CA ILE A 176 3.93 -3.69 -9.76
C ILE A 176 2.85 -4.75 -9.73
N CYS A 177 3.24 -5.99 -9.44
CA CYS A 177 2.29 -7.04 -9.13
C CYS A 177 1.76 -6.84 -7.72
N GLY A 178 0.62 -6.14 -7.61
CA GLY A 178 0.02 -5.83 -6.32
C GLY A 178 -0.64 -7.03 -5.67
N ARG A 179 -1.32 -6.78 -4.54
CA ARG A 179 -2.17 -7.79 -3.89
C ARG A 179 -3.18 -8.39 -4.87
N SER A 180 -3.49 -9.67 -4.68
CA SER A 180 -4.39 -10.43 -5.55
C SER A 180 -3.91 -10.50 -7.01
N PHE A 181 -2.60 -10.29 -7.22
CA PHE A 181 -1.95 -10.26 -8.53
C PHE A 181 -2.59 -9.26 -9.48
N HIS A 182 -3.02 -8.12 -8.94
CA HIS A 182 -3.54 -7.02 -9.74
C HIS A 182 -2.38 -6.10 -10.17
N PRO A 183 -2.22 -5.83 -11.47
CA PRO A 183 -1.18 -4.93 -11.94
C PRO A 183 -1.47 -3.49 -11.52
N MET A 184 -0.55 -2.90 -10.76
CA MET A 184 -0.60 -1.50 -10.34
C MET A 184 0.34 -0.68 -11.23
N ASN A 185 -0.23 0.01 -12.21
CA ASN A 185 0.53 0.82 -13.17
C ASN A 185 1.30 1.93 -12.45
N VAL A 186 2.60 2.04 -12.75
CA VAL A 186 3.47 3.10 -12.22
C VAL A 186 3.69 4.15 -13.29
N GLY A 187 4.04 3.72 -14.51
CA GLY A 187 4.14 4.63 -15.64
C GLY A 187 4.80 3.98 -16.86
N GLU A 188 5.00 4.81 -17.88
CA GLU A 188 5.61 4.44 -19.15
C GLU A 188 6.79 5.37 -19.42
N ALA A 189 7.88 4.83 -19.98
CA ALA A 189 9.07 5.58 -20.33
C ALA A 189 9.77 4.95 -21.53
N ILE A 190 10.63 5.71 -22.20
CA ILE A 190 11.45 5.21 -23.30
C ILE A 190 12.88 5.04 -22.78
N PHE A 191 13.42 3.85 -22.93
CA PHE A 191 14.81 3.52 -22.64
C PHE A 191 15.65 3.45 -23.91
#